data_AF-A0A1P8X2Z6-F1
#
_entry.id   AF-A0A1P8X2Z6-F1
#
_cell.length_a   1.000
_cell.length_b   1.000
_cell.length_c   1.000
_cell.angle_alpha   90.00
_cell.angle_beta   90.00
_cell.angle_gamma   90.00
#
_symmetry.space_group_name_H-M   'P 1'
#
loop_
_entity.id
_entity.type
_entity.pdbx_description
1 polymer ?
#
loop_
_entity_poly.entity_id
_entity_poly.type
_entity_poly.pdbx_seq_one_letter_code
_entity_poly.pdbx_strand_id
1 'polypeptide(L)'
;MGDKGNQAEYPVEALGPVLAAAVAAGVDATFVPVSIAAQCCLAAISLAGQGHFDVELPTGQRRPTSLSLVTIAESGDRKSACDDYMMAPVWAFQEKLEDDFQARKANTLIEQSAWDEAKKQATQTHKKGGQAALAQAYRDLGPRPEGPPDPTIVMRSGTTQALVKRYISGRPSMGLMSDEGGSWLGGYGMTPDNQLLTISLLSDFWDGRAVQINTVGEGFTALKGRRLAFHLMIQPFLAGRLLGNAEAQGQGFLSRLLVAAPESKAGSRFVDPDRRQSPEHRAAIGTFRERLSTIISAPLPMVDDTPVLKPEPVIFSDQAKAMWWAFYNALEARLGPEGDLKEVKGFVGKLPEQAARLAVNLAAFEQGARLRELDAPTLARGIQLAEFYLSEAVRLFGKPSTDPLMADAQLLSDWLREKWTENLISAKAIAQFGPSRLRRGGDHIAALIDVLVRHEHLSDQLPGGGMVSGAKVRKAWRLQMREARNG
;
A
#
# COMPACT_ATOMS: atom_id res chain seq x y z
N MET A 1 30.55 4.81 4.70
CA MET A 1 29.68 4.23 5.75
C MET A 1 28.68 5.32 6.14
N GLY A 2 27.51 5.32 5.50
CA GLY A 2 26.43 6.25 5.84
C GLY A 2 25.79 5.87 7.18
N ASP A 3 25.27 6.87 7.88
CA ASP A 3 24.59 6.76 9.15
C ASP A 3 23.51 5.65 9.12
N LYS A 4 23.69 4.59 9.92
CA LYS A 4 22.86 3.37 9.87
C LYS A 4 21.41 3.58 10.35
N GLY A 5 21.02 4.79 10.72
CA GLY A 5 19.67 5.14 11.16
C GLY A 5 18.73 5.65 10.05
N ASN A 6 19.27 6.38 9.08
CA ASN A 6 18.47 7.23 8.21
C ASN A 6 18.23 6.64 6.81
N GLN A 7 17.12 7.06 6.18
CA GLN A 7 16.82 6.72 4.80
C GLN A 7 17.90 7.32 3.87
N ALA A 8 18.34 6.55 2.88
CA ALA A 8 19.24 7.04 1.85
C ALA A 8 18.59 8.15 1.01
N GLU A 9 19.38 8.95 0.30
CA GLU A 9 18.80 9.94 -0.62
C GLU A 9 17.96 9.26 -1.71
N TYR A 10 16.76 9.78 -1.96
CA TYR A 10 15.88 9.22 -2.99
C TYR A 10 16.44 9.58 -4.38
N PRO A 11 16.65 8.62 -5.30
CA PRO A 11 17.24 8.88 -6.61
C PRO A 11 16.21 9.51 -7.56
N VAL A 12 15.86 10.78 -7.33
CA VAL A 12 14.77 11.47 -8.05
C VAL A 12 15.00 11.54 -9.56
N GLU A 13 16.26 11.67 -9.99
CA GLU A 13 16.63 11.69 -11.41
C GLU A 13 16.30 10.38 -12.13
N ALA A 14 16.27 9.25 -11.40
CA ALA A 14 15.89 7.96 -11.95
C ALA A 14 14.41 7.90 -12.35
N LEU A 15 13.57 8.84 -11.91
CA LEU A 15 12.19 8.95 -12.39
C LEU A 15 12.11 9.47 -13.84
N GLY A 16 13.19 10.05 -14.37
CA GLY A 16 13.16 10.77 -15.64
C GLY A 16 12.63 12.20 -15.51
N PRO A 17 12.84 13.04 -16.54
CA PRO A 17 12.69 14.49 -16.43
C PRO A 17 11.27 14.93 -16.09
N VAL A 18 10.24 14.31 -16.69
CA VAL A 18 8.85 14.72 -16.49
C VAL A 18 8.37 14.35 -15.09
N LEU A 19 8.63 13.11 -14.65
CA LEU A 19 8.21 12.63 -13.34
C LEU A 19 9.03 13.25 -12.20
N ALA A 20 10.33 13.45 -12.38
CA ALA A 20 11.17 14.18 -11.43
C ALA A 20 10.68 15.62 -11.22
N ALA A 21 10.35 16.33 -12.31
CA ALA A 21 9.78 17.68 -12.22
C ALA A 21 8.40 17.70 -11.53
N ALA A 22 7.56 16.69 -11.78
CA ALA A 22 6.28 16.54 -11.09
C ALA A 22 6.47 16.27 -9.59
N VAL A 23 7.41 15.41 -9.22
CA VAL A 23 7.79 15.15 -7.82
C VAL A 23 8.31 16.42 -7.15
N ALA A 24 9.17 17.19 -7.80
CA ALA A 24 9.63 18.47 -7.30
C ALA A 24 8.47 19.45 -7.07
N ALA A 25 7.52 19.52 -8.00
CA ALA A 25 6.30 20.32 -7.85
C ALA A 25 5.43 19.86 -6.68
N GLY A 26 5.31 18.55 -6.45
CA GLY A 26 4.59 17.97 -5.31
C GLY A 26 5.27 18.27 -3.97
N VAL A 27 6.60 18.17 -3.92
CA VAL A 27 7.41 18.56 -2.75
C VAL A 27 7.22 20.04 -2.45
N ASP A 28 7.23 20.90 -3.47
CA ASP A 28 7.04 22.34 -3.32
C ASP A 28 5.63 22.69 -2.83
N ALA A 29 4.60 22.02 -3.37
CA ALA A 29 3.21 22.28 -3.02
C ALA A 29 2.86 21.81 -1.59
N THR A 30 3.42 20.69 -1.16
CA THR A 30 2.96 19.98 0.05
C THR A 30 4.00 19.89 1.15
N PHE A 31 5.25 20.28 0.88
CA PHE A 31 6.36 20.31 1.85
C PHE A 31 6.69 18.95 2.46
N VAL A 32 6.46 17.87 1.71
CA VAL A 32 6.81 16.50 2.09
C VAL A 32 8.29 16.19 1.77
N PRO A 33 8.88 15.13 2.34
CA PRO A 33 10.10 14.53 1.83
C PRO A 33 9.94 14.04 0.38
N VAL A 34 11.04 14.07 -0.40
CA VAL A 34 11.05 13.67 -1.82
C VAL A 34 10.52 12.26 -2.02
N SER A 35 10.89 11.32 -1.14
CA SER A 35 10.44 9.93 -1.22
C SER A 35 8.93 9.76 -1.02
N ILE A 36 8.26 10.61 -0.23
CA ILE A 36 6.78 10.60 -0.12
C ILE A 36 6.17 11.04 -1.45
N ALA A 37 6.62 12.17 -2.02
CA ALA A 37 6.10 12.66 -3.29
C ALA A 37 6.35 11.68 -4.44
N ALA A 38 7.51 11.02 -4.45
CA ALA A 38 7.83 9.99 -5.42
C ALA A 38 6.97 8.73 -5.25
N GLN A 39 6.68 8.29 -4.03
CA GLN A 39 5.74 7.19 -3.75
C GLN A 39 4.33 7.50 -4.28
N CYS A 40 3.79 8.70 -4.00
CA CYS A 40 2.51 9.13 -4.56
C CYS A 40 2.51 9.15 -6.10
N CYS A 41 3.60 9.66 -6.69
CA CYS A 41 3.76 9.71 -8.14
C CYS A 41 3.80 8.30 -8.77
N LEU A 42 4.62 7.40 -8.23
CA LEU A 42 4.72 6.01 -8.67
C LEU A 42 3.40 5.24 -8.49
N ALA A 43 2.68 5.48 -7.39
CA ALA A 43 1.37 4.90 -7.16
C ALA A 43 0.37 5.33 -8.25
N ALA A 44 0.31 6.63 -8.53
CA ALA A 44 -0.59 7.19 -9.53
C ALA A 44 -0.32 6.63 -10.94
N ILE A 45 0.93 6.62 -11.39
CA ILE A 45 1.26 6.07 -12.72
C ILE A 45 1.08 4.55 -12.78
N SER A 46 1.28 3.84 -11.66
CA SER A 46 1.04 2.40 -11.60
C SER A 46 -0.44 2.06 -11.75
N LEU A 47 -1.30 2.78 -11.05
CA LEU A 47 -2.75 2.60 -11.20
C LEU A 47 -3.23 2.90 -12.63
N ALA A 48 -2.72 3.97 -13.24
CA ALA A 48 -3.09 4.34 -14.59
C ALA A 48 -2.56 3.34 -15.63
N GLY A 49 -1.31 2.88 -15.49
CA GLY A 49 -0.63 2.04 -16.46
C GLY A 49 -0.92 0.54 -16.36
N GLN A 50 -1.19 0.02 -15.15
CA GLN A 50 -1.24 -1.44 -14.89
C GLN A 50 -2.23 -2.22 -15.74
N GLY A 51 -3.30 -1.56 -16.22
CA GLY A 51 -4.31 -2.19 -17.06
C GLY A 51 -3.88 -2.37 -18.51
N HIS A 52 -2.86 -1.63 -18.94
CA HIS A 52 -2.46 -1.52 -20.35
C HIS A 52 -1.20 -2.31 -20.70
N PHE A 53 -0.37 -2.63 -19.70
CA PHE A 53 0.94 -3.23 -19.91
C PHE A 53 1.22 -4.35 -18.91
N ASP A 54 1.66 -5.47 -19.47
CA ASP A 54 2.46 -6.46 -18.74
C ASP A 54 3.93 -6.31 -19.17
N VAL A 55 4.86 -6.85 -18.38
CA VAL A 55 6.27 -6.99 -18.73
C VAL A 55 6.60 -8.47 -18.92
N GLU A 56 7.30 -8.80 -20.01
CA GLU A 56 7.86 -10.14 -20.20
C GLU A 56 9.33 -10.13 -19.76
N LEU A 57 9.61 -10.77 -18.63
CA LEU A 57 10.96 -10.85 -18.09
C LEU A 57 11.89 -11.66 -19.01
N PRO A 58 13.21 -11.46 -18.94
CA PRO A 58 14.18 -12.28 -19.66
C PRO A 58 14.07 -13.81 -19.46
N THR A 59 13.38 -14.24 -18.39
CA THR A 59 13.05 -15.63 -18.07
C THR A 59 11.82 -16.18 -18.82
N GLY A 60 11.15 -15.36 -19.64
CA GLY A 60 9.92 -15.69 -20.36
C GLY A 60 8.63 -15.53 -19.54
N GLN A 61 8.73 -15.12 -18.27
CA GLN A 61 7.56 -14.92 -17.41
C GLN A 61 6.91 -13.57 -17.69
N ARG A 62 5.60 -13.57 -17.96
CA ARG A 62 4.79 -12.36 -18.04
C ARG A 62 4.32 -11.94 -16.65
N ARG A 63 4.48 -10.65 -16.34
CA ARG A 63 4.16 -10.07 -15.03
C ARG A 63 3.38 -8.76 -15.18
N PRO A 64 2.38 -8.52 -14.31
CA PRO A 64 1.76 -7.21 -14.22
C PRO A 64 2.77 -6.09 -13.96
N THR A 65 2.43 -4.87 -14.35
CA THR A 65 3.22 -3.68 -14.00
C THR A 65 2.73 -3.02 -12.70
N SER A 66 1.73 -3.58 -12.03
CA SER A 66 1.24 -3.14 -10.73
C SER A 66 2.37 -3.07 -9.69
N LEU A 67 2.43 -1.95 -8.96
CA LEU A 67 3.34 -1.72 -7.85
C LEU A 67 2.63 -1.87 -6.51
N SER A 68 3.39 -2.30 -5.49
CA SER A 68 2.94 -2.33 -4.10
C SER A 68 3.86 -1.47 -3.25
N LEU A 69 3.36 -0.30 -2.89
CA LEU A 69 4.09 0.82 -2.34
C LEU A 69 3.64 1.05 -0.90
N VAL A 70 4.58 1.23 0.03
CA VAL A 70 4.27 1.56 1.42
C VAL A 70 5.10 2.74 1.89
N THR A 71 4.42 3.76 2.41
CA THR A 71 5.07 4.94 2.97
C THR A 71 4.86 4.95 4.48
N ILE A 72 5.94 5.01 5.26
CA ILE A 72 5.90 5.18 6.70
C ILE A 72 6.16 6.66 7.01
N ALA A 73 5.16 7.34 7.56
CA ALA A 73 5.24 8.77 7.87
C ALA A 73 4.35 9.14 9.06
N GLU A 74 4.73 10.16 9.83
CA GLU A 74 3.99 10.57 11.03
C GLU A 74 2.63 11.22 10.72
N SER A 75 1.84 11.46 11.77
CA SER A 75 0.70 12.36 11.64
C SER A 75 1.20 13.78 11.39
N GLY A 76 0.53 14.53 10.51
CA GLY A 76 0.95 15.90 10.19
C GLY A 76 2.08 16.01 9.16
N ASP A 77 2.59 14.90 8.63
CA ASP A 77 3.60 14.88 7.56
C ASP A 77 3.06 15.23 6.17
N ARG A 78 1.79 15.65 6.07
CA ARG A 78 1.12 16.07 4.83
C ARG A 78 1.10 15.00 3.73
N LYS A 79 1.22 13.74 4.13
CA LYS A 79 1.16 12.56 3.25
C LYS A 79 -0.13 12.49 2.40
N SER A 80 -1.29 12.68 3.04
CA SER A 80 -2.60 12.75 2.37
C SER A 80 -2.69 13.89 1.37
N ALA A 81 -2.19 15.08 1.74
CA ALA A 81 -2.20 16.24 0.85
C ALA A 81 -1.35 16.01 -0.41
N CYS A 82 -0.21 15.33 -0.29
CA CYS A 82 0.60 14.96 -1.44
C CYS A 82 -0.03 13.86 -2.29
N ASP A 83 -0.67 12.87 -1.67
CA ASP A 83 -1.43 11.84 -2.37
C ASP A 83 -2.55 12.47 -3.21
N ASP A 84 -3.40 13.29 -2.59
CA ASP A 84 -4.49 14.00 -3.27
C ASP A 84 -3.98 14.91 -4.41
N TYR A 85 -2.84 15.59 -4.18
CA TYR A 85 -2.24 16.45 -5.18
C TYR A 85 -1.80 15.68 -6.44
N MET A 86 -1.21 14.50 -6.28
CA MET A 86 -0.78 13.65 -7.41
C MET A 86 -1.95 12.89 -8.04
N MET A 87 -2.90 12.43 -7.22
CA MET A 87 -4.01 11.58 -7.63
C MET A 87 -5.20 12.34 -8.21
N ALA A 88 -5.19 13.68 -8.22
CA ALA A 88 -6.28 14.51 -8.73
C ALA A 88 -6.87 14.06 -10.09
N PRO A 89 -6.07 13.67 -11.11
CA PRO A 89 -6.59 13.13 -12.38
C PRO A 89 -7.38 11.82 -12.23
N VAL A 90 -6.95 10.95 -11.32
CA VAL A 90 -7.62 9.67 -11.03
C VAL A 90 -8.95 9.93 -10.36
N TRP A 91 -9.00 10.84 -9.37
CA TRP A 91 -10.23 11.22 -8.68
C TRP A 91 -11.26 11.80 -9.65
N ALA A 92 -10.84 12.74 -10.50
CA ALA A 92 -11.72 13.33 -11.51
C ALA A 92 -12.26 12.28 -12.50
N PHE A 93 -11.45 11.29 -12.88
CA PHE A 93 -11.92 10.23 -13.77
C PHE A 93 -12.87 9.25 -13.07
N GLN A 94 -12.62 8.90 -11.80
CA GLN A 94 -13.56 8.08 -11.03
C GLN A 94 -14.91 8.79 -10.84
N GLU A 95 -14.91 10.09 -10.50
CA GLU A 95 -16.13 10.90 -10.36
C GLU A 95 -16.95 10.86 -11.65
N LYS A 96 -16.30 11.03 -12.81
CA LYS A 96 -16.97 10.89 -14.12
C LYS A 96 -17.59 9.50 -14.32
N LEU A 97 -16.91 8.43 -13.92
CA LEU A 97 -17.46 7.07 -14.01
C LEU A 97 -18.64 6.87 -13.06
N GLU A 98 -18.59 7.48 -11.87
CA GLU A 98 -19.68 7.43 -10.89
C GLU A 98 -20.93 8.14 -11.41
N ASP A 99 -20.78 9.33 -12.02
CA ASP A 99 -21.87 10.05 -12.67
C ASP A 99 -22.51 9.22 -13.80
N ASP A 100 -21.68 8.66 -14.69
CA ASP A 100 -22.12 7.77 -15.78
C ASP A 100 -22.84 6.52 -15.24
N PHE A 101 -22.34 5.95 -14.15
CA PHE A 101 -22.94 4.79 -13.50
C PHE A 101 -24.32 5.13 -12.92
N GLN A 102 -24.46 6.26 -12.20
CA GLN A 102 -25.76 6.66 -11.65
C GLN A 102 -26.78 6.94 -12.76
N ALA A 103 -26.37 7.61 -13.83
CA ALA A 103 -27.25 7.92 -14.96
C ALA A 103 -27.80 6.65 -15.63
N ARG A 104 -26.99 5.59 -15.77
CA ARG A 104 -27.40 4.33 -16.41
C ARG A 104 -28.12 3.37 -15.46
N LYS A 105 -27.77 3.38 -14.17
CA LYS A 105 -28.32 2.46 -13.16
C LYS A 105 -29.84 2.54 -13.05
N ALA A 106 -30.42 3.73 -13.14
CA ALA A 106 -31.88 3.90 -13.07
C ALA A 106 -32.60 3.15 -14.21
N ASN A 107 -32.11 3.29 -15.45
CA ASN A 107 -32.68 2.58 -16.61
C ASN A 107 -32.50 1.07 -16.48
N THR A 108 -31.32 0.60 -16.07
CA THR A 108 -31.10 -0.83 -15.83
C THR A 108 -32.05 -1.39 -14.78
N LEU A 109 -32.32 -0.66 -13.68
CA LEU A 109 -33.26 -1.14 -12.65
C LEU A 109 -34.68 -1.30 -13.20
N ILE A 110 -35.11 -0.40 -14.09
CA ILE A 110 -36.41 -0.49 -14.78
C ILE A 110 -36.44 -1.73 -15.69
N GLU A 111 -35.42 -1.92 -16.53
CA GLU A 111 -35.30 -3.07 -17.43
C GLU A 111 -35.26 -4.39 -16.65
N GLN A 112 -34.52 -4.43 -15.54
CA GLN A 112 -34.45 -5.58 -14.65
C GLN A 112 -35.80 -5.89 -13.99
N SER A 113 -36.55 -4.87 -13.54
CA SER A 113 -37.88 -5.07 -12.95
C SER A 113 -38.86 -5.62 -14.00
N ALA A 114 -38.81 -5.10 -15.23
CA ALA A 114 -39.63 -5.58 -16.33
C ALA A 114 -39.28 -7.03 -16.70
N TRP A 115 -37.99 -7.37 -16.72
CA TRP A 115 -37.51 -8.73 -16.97
C TRP A 115 -37.94 -9.68 -15.84
N ASP A 116 -37.84 -9.28 -14.57
CA ASP A 116 -38.23 -10.11 -13.41
C ASP A 116 -39.74 -10.43 -13.45
N GLU A 117 -40.58 -9.46 -13.82
CA GLU A 117 -42.03 -9.69 -14.01
C GLU A 117 -42.32 -10.57 -15.23
N ALA A 118 -41.64 -10.35 -16.36
CA ALA A 118 -41.77 -11.19 -17.54
C ALA A 118 -41.33 -12.65 -17.27
N LYS A 119 -40.26 -12.86 -16.50
CA LYS A 119 -39.84 -14.20 -16.03
C LYS A 119 -40.91 -14.86 -15.18
N LYS A 120 -41.54 -14.12 -14.27
CA LYS A 120 -42.63 -14.62 -13.43
C LYS A 120 -43.84 -15.04 -14.29
N GLN A 121 -44.21 -14.23 -15.28
CA GLN A 121 -45.27 -14.56 -16.24
C GLN A 121 -44.92 -15.81 -17.06
N ALA A 122 -43.72 -15.91 -17.63
CA ALA A 122 -43.27 -17.09 -18.36
C ALA A 122 -43.33 -18.35 -17.49
N THR A 123 -42.94 -18.22 -16.21
CA THR A 123 -43.01 -19.30 -15.23
C THR A 123 -44.45 -19.75 -15.00
N GLN A 124 -45.40 -18.82 -14.87
CA GLN A 124 -46.81 -19.15 -14.68
C GLN A 124 -47.45 -19.81 -15.91
N THR A 125 -47.17 -19.27 -17.11
CA THR A 125 -47.72 -19.76 -18.38
C THR A 125 -47.22 -21.18 -18.71
N HIS A 126 -45.93 -21.45 -18.52
CA HIS A 126 -45.31 -22.71 -18.97
C HIS A 126 -45.16 -23.77 -17.87
N LYS A 127 -45.61 -23.51 -16.63
CA LYS A 127 -45.50 -24.46 -15.49
C LYS A 127 -46.09 -25.84 -15.79
N LYS A 128 -47.19 -25.91 -16.54
CA LYS A 128 -47.86 -27.16 -16.92
C LYS A 128 -47.25 -27.86 -18.14
N GLY A 129 -46.38 -27.18 -18.90
CA GLY A 129 -45.74 -27.69 -20.12
C GLY A 129 -44.46 -28.51 -19.86
N GLY A 130 -44.11 -28.74 -18.59
CA GLY A 130 -42.89 -29.46 -18.20
C GLY A 130 -41.60 -28.64 -18.35
N GLN A 131 -40.48 -29.25 -17.98
CA GLN A 131 -39.18 -28.59 -17.90
C GLN A 131 -38.70 -28.01 -19.24
N ALA A 132 -38.96 -28.71 -20.35
CA ALA A 132 -38.51 -28.27 -21.68
C ALA A 132 -39.20 -26.96 -22.13
N ALA A 133 -40.51 -26.84 -21.91
CA ALA A 133 -41.27 -25.63 -22.24
C ALA A 133 -40.83 -24.44 -21.38
N LEU A 134 -40.60 -24.66 -20.08
CA LEU A 134 -40.10 -23.61 -19.19
C LEU A 134 -38.69 -23.16 -19.55
N ALA A 135 -37.80 -24.10 -19.89
CA ALA A 135 -36.44 -23.80 -20.32
C ALA A 135 -36.44 -22.98 -21.62
N GLN A 136 -37.32 -23.29 -22.58
CA GLN A 136 -37.42 -22.52 -23.81
C GLN A 136 -37.94 -21.11 -23.55
N ALA A 137 -38.98 -20.95 -22.73
CA ALA A 137 -39.50 -19.64 -22.36
C ALA A 137 -38.44 -18.74 -21.69
N TYR A 138 -37.53 -19.32 -20.89
CA TYR A 138 -36.40 -18.57 -20.32
C TYR A 138 -35.32 -18.22 -21.34
N ARG A 139 -35.10 -19.04 -22.38
CA ARG A 139 -34.19 -18.68 -23.49
C ARG A 139 -34.77 -17.55 -24.33
N ASP A 140 -36.08 -17.59 -24.60
CA ASP A 140 -36.77 -16.57 -25.39
C ASP A 140 -36.78 -15.20 -24.67
N LEU A 141 -36.84 -15.22 -23.34
CA LEU A 141 -36.71 -14.01 -22.51
C LEU A 141 -35.31 -13.38 -22.56
N GLY A 142 -34.29 -14.18 -22.87
CA GLY A 142 -32.88 -13.76 -22.85
C GLY A 142 -32.33 -13.54 -21.44
N PRO A 143 -31.04 -13.15 -21.34
CA PRO A 143 -30.39 -12.88 -20.06
C PRO A 143 -31.04 -11.69 -19.35
N ARG A 144 -31.01 -11.72 -18.01
CA ARG A 144 -31.42 -10.56 -17.21
C ARG A 144 -30.47 -9.39 -17.53
N PRO A 145 -31.00 -8.17 -17.81
CA PRO A 145 -30.16 -7.02 -18.12
C PRO A 145 -29.09 -6.77 -17.05
N GLU A 146 -27.84 -6.66 -17.49
CA GLU A 146 -26.71 -6.34 -16.61
C GLU A 146 -26.59 -4.82 -16.44
N GLY A 147 -26.23 -4.40 -15.22
CA GLY A 147 -26.00 -2.99 -14.94
C GLY A 147 -24.67 -2.50 -15.50
N PRO A 148 -24.47 -1.17 -15.54
CA PRO A 148 -23.14 -0.61 -15.79
C PRO A 148 -22.13 -1.20 -14.79
N PRO A 149 -20.86 -1.41 -15.19
CA PRO A 149 -19.82 -1.88 -14.28
C PRO A 149 -19.67 -0.96 -13.07
N ASP A 150 -19.31 -1.52 -11.90
CA ASP A 150 -18.94 -0.73 -10.73
C ASP A 150 -17.88 0.32 -11.12
N PRO A 151 -18.13 1.62 -10.84
CA PRO A 151 -17.30 2.71 -11.35
C PRO A 151 -16.01 2.89 -10.56
N THR A 152 -15.81 2.14 -9.47
CA THR A 152 -14.69 2.34 -8.55
C THR A 152 -13.36 2.00 -9.22
N ILE A 153 -12.43 2.94 -9.14
CA ILE A 153 -11.04 2.78 -9.55
C ILE A 153 -10.17 2.62 -8.31
N VAL A 154 -10.43 3.40 -7.27
CA VAL A 154 -9.64 3.39 -6.04
C VAL A 154 -10.51 3.08 -4.83
N MET A 155 -10.09 2.08 -4.08
CA MET A 155 -10.65 1.74 -2.76
C MET A 155 -9.71 2.29 -1.68
N ARG A 156 -10.16 3.29 -0.92
CA ARG A 156 -9.39 3.89 0.19
C ARG A 156 -9.43 3.09 1.49
N SER A 157 -10.52 2.39 1.70
CA SER A 157 -10.77 1.56 2.88
C SER A 157 -11.72 0.43 2.52
N GLY A 158 -11.69 -0.64 3.30
CA GLY A 158 -12.52 -1.81 3.08
C GLY A 158 -11.76 -3.10 3.34
N THR A 159 -12.46 -4.23 3.13
CA THR A 159 -11.90 -5.57 3.30
C THR A 159 -11.51 -6.18 1.96
N THR A 160 -10.71 -7.24 1.98
CA THR A 160 -10.39 -8.03 0.78
C THR A 160 -11.62 -8.66 0.14
N GLN A 161 -12.66 -8.99 0.93
CA GLN A 161 -13.95 -9.46 0.42
C GLN A 161 -14.69 -8.34 -0.35
N ALA A 162 -14.65 -7.10 0.15
CA ALA A 162 -15.23 -5.97 -0.57
C ALA A 162 -14.49 -5.71 -1.89
N LEU A 163 -13.15 -5.82 -1.89
CA LEU A 163 -12.33 -5.73 -3.10
C LEU A 163 -12.72 -6.80 -4.13
N VAL A 164 -12.84 -8.05 -3.69
CA VAL A 164 -13.28 -9.18 -4.53
C VAL A 164 -14.65 -8.89 -5.14
N LYS A 165 -15.62 -8.47 -4.33
CA LYS A 165 -16.98 -8.18 -4.79
C LYS A 165 -16.99 -7.10 -5.88
N ARG A 166 -16.18 -6.05 -5.72
CA ARG A 166 -16.04 -4.99 -6.73
C ARG A 166 -15.41 -5.50 -8.03
N TYR A 167 -14.46 -6.42 -7.99
CA TYR A 167 -13.92 -7.05 -9.21
C TYR A 167 -14.95 -7.90 -9.95
N ILE A 168 -15.87 -8.56 -9.25
CA ILE A 168 -16.91 -9.39 -9.88
C ILE A 168 -17.81 -8.53 -10.77
N SER A 169 -18.27 -7.39 -10.27
CA SER A 169 -19.21 -6.51 -10.98
C SER A 169 -18.58 -5.27 -11.61
N GLY A 170 -17.25 -5.17 -11.61
CA GLY A 170 -16.55 -3.92 -11.90
C GLY A 170 -15.34 -4.08 -12.81
N ARG A 171 -14.53 -3.03 -12.82
CA ARG A 171 -13.38 -2.88 -13.71
C ARG A 171 -12.26 -3.88 -13.36
N PRO A 172 -11.45 -4.31 -14.34
CA PRO A 172 -10.38 -5.26 -14.07
C PRO A 172 -9.08 -4.63 -13.56
N SER A 173 -8.99 -3.31 -13.51
CA SER A 173 -7.86 -2.56 -12.96
C SER A 173 -8.36 -1.66 -11.83
N MET A 174 -7.87 -1.87 -10.60
CA MET A 174 -8.20 -1.06 -9.43
C MET A 174 -6.94 -0.73 -8.61
N GLY A 175 -7.09 0.25 -7.72
CA GLY A 175 -6.11 0.62 -6.71
C GLY A 175 -6.67 0.36 -5.31
N LEU A 176 -5.89 -0.28 -4.44
CA LEU A 176 -6.09 -0.25 -3.00
C LEU A 176 -5.12 0.79 -2.43
N MET A 177 -5.61 2.02 -2.27
CA MET A 177 -4.76 3.17 -1.96
C MET A 177 -5.29 3.92 -0.74
N SER A 178 -4.56 3.89 0.35
CA SER A 178 -4.99 4.47 1.63
C SER A 178 -3.90 5.33 2.23
N ASP A 179 -4.23 6.59 2.50
CA ASP A 179 -3.41 7.54 3.25
C ASP A 179 -3.52 7.33 4.77
N GLU A 180 -4.46 6.48 5.21
CA GLU A 180 -4.65 6.03 6.58
C GLU A 180 -4.68 4.49 6.66
N GLY A 181 -3.55 3.86 6.34
CA GLY A 181 -3.44 2.40 6.34
C GLY A 181 -3.66 1.73 7.70
N GLY A 182 -3.86 2.48 8.79
CA GLY A 182 -4.33 1.95 10.06
C GLY A 182 -5.75 1.40 10.01
N SER A 183 -6.63 1.96 9.19
CA SER A 183 -7.97 1.41 8.95
C SER A 183 -7.90 0.04 8.28
N TRP A 184 -6.93 -0.16 7.39
CA TRP A 184 -6.68 -1.43 6.71
C TRP A 184 -5.97 -2.44 7.60
N LEU A 185 -4.88 -2.02 8.26
CA LEU A 185 -4.10 -2.86 9.19
C LEU A 185 -4.87 -3.23 10.47
N GLY A 186 -5.84 -2.42 10.88
CA GLY A 186 -6.73 -2.70 12.01
C GLY A 186 -8.09 -3.25 11.60
N GLY A 187 -8.33 -3.45 10.30
CA GLY A 187 -9.61 -3.90 9.76
C GLY A 187 -9.79 -5.42 9.84
N TYR A 188 -11.01 -5.88 9.50
CA TYR A 188 -11.39 -7.29 9.52
C TYR A 188 -10.45 -8.20 8.70
N GLY A 189 -9.85 -7.68 7.63
CA GLY A 189 -8.93 -8.45 6.78
C GLY A 189 -7.58 -8.77 7.43
N MET A 190 -7.23 -8.09 8.53
CA MET A 190 -5.96 -8.24 9.25
C MET A 190 -6.15 -8.80 10.67
N THR A 191 -7.32 -9.37 10.96
CA THR A 191 -7.51 -10.21 12.16
C THR A 191 -6.73 -11.52 12.00
N PRO A 192 -6.36 -12.21 13.10
CA PRO A 192 -5.63 -13.49 13.02
C PRO A 192 -6.29 -14.51 12.09
N ASP A 193 -7.62 -14.58 12.09
CA ASP A 193 -8.37 -15.55 11.28
C ASP A 193 -8.36 -15.23 9.77
N ASN A 194 -8.18 -13.96 9.38
CA ASN A 194 -8.31 -13.51 7.98
C ASN A 194 -7.01 -13.02 7.37
N GLN A 195 -5.99 -12.74 8.18
CA GLN A 195 -4.74 -12.12 7.75
C GLN A 195 -4.04 -12.94 6.66
N LEU A 196 -3.92 -14.25 6.85
CA LEU A 196 -3.32 -15.16 5.86
C LEU A 196 -4.02 -15.13 4.51
N LEU A 197 -5.37 -15.14 4.52
CA LEU A 197 -6.16 -15.05 3.30
C LEU A 197 -5.92 -13.73 2.57
N THR A 198 -5.93 -12.62 3.31
CA THR A 198 -5.68 -11.27 2.78
C THR A 198 -4.28 -11.17 2.15
N ILE A 199 -3.26 -11.62 2.87
CA ILE A 199 -1.86 -11.62 2.43
C ILE A 199 -1.67 -12.46 1.16
N SER A 200 -2.31 -13.63 1.12
CA SER A 200 -2.25 -14.54 -0.04
C SER A 200 -2.90 -13.90 -1.26
N LEU A 201 -4.09 -13.32 -1.08
CA LEU A 201 -4.85 -12.66 -2.15
C LEU A 201 -4.12 -11.43 -2.72
N LEU A 202 -3.51 -10.60 -1.88
CA LEU A 202 -2.68 -9.49 -2.36
C LEU A 202 -1.43 -9.97 -3.10
N SER A 203 -0.83 -11.07 -2.64
CA SER A 203 0.33 -11.68 -3.32
C SER A 203 -0.06 -12.25 -4.68
N ASP A 204 -1.24 -12.85 -4.81
CA ASP A 204 -1.77 -13.34 -6.09
C ASP A 204 -2.04 -12.20 -7.07
N PHE A 205 -2.60 -11.08 -6.61
CA PHE A 205 -2.76 -9.89 -7.45
C PHE A 205 -1.42 -9.34 -7.94
N TRP A 206 -0.42 -9.27 -7.04
CA TRP A 206 0.90 -8.83 -7.43
C TRP A 206 1.52 -9.79 -8.46
N ASP A 207 1.43 -11.11 -8.25
CA ASP A 207 1.96 -12.15 -9.16
C ASP A 207 1.20 -12.20 -10.50
N GLY A 208 0.01 -11.57 -10.59
CA GLY A 208 -0.87 -11.59 -11.76
C GLY A 208 -1.69 -12.88 -11.91
N ARG A 209 -1.83 -13.65 -10.83
CA ARG A 209 -2.58 -14.91 -10.81
C ARG A 209 -4.08 -14.64 -10.75
N ALA A 210 -4.86 -15.59 -11.27
CA ALA A 210 -6.30 -15.55 -11.11
C ALA A 210 -6.65 -15.79 -9.64
N VAL A 211 -7.37 -14.84 -9.03
CA VAL A 211 -7.85 -15.00 -7.65
C VAL A 211 -9.06 -15.93 -7.67
N GLN A 212 -8.94 -17.06 -6.99
CA GLN A 212 -9.99 -18.07 -6.90
C GLN A 212 -10.78 -17.90 -5.61
N ILE A 213 -12.10 -17.82 -5.75
CA ILE A 213 -13.03 -17.66 -4.63
C ILE A 213 -14.00 -18.82 -4.66
N ASN A 214 -14.09 -19.53 -3.54
CA ASN A 214 -15.10 -20.55 -3.29
C ASN A 214 -16.13 -19.98 -2.33
N THR A 215 -17.34 -19.74 -2.81
CA THR A 215 -18.44 -19.26 -1.97
C THR A 215 -19.44 -20.40 -1.76
N VAL A 216 -19.78 -20.68 -0.50
CA VAL A 216 -20.81 -21.66 -0.15
C VAL A 216 -22.15 -21.21 -0.76
N GLY A 217 -22.73 -22.04 -1.62
CA GLY A 217 -24.01 -21.78 -2.30
C GLY A 217 -23.92 -21.07 -3.65
N GLU A 218 -22.89 -20.23 -3.88
CA GLU A 218 -22.70 -19.52 -5.17
C GLU A 218 -21.67 -20.20 -6.09
N GLY A 219 -20.88 -21.15 -5.58
CA GLY A 219 -19.94 -21.95 -6.37
C GLY A 219 -18.55 -21.31 -6.50
N PHE A 220 -17.86 -21.64 -7.59
CA PHE A 220 -16.48 -21.22 -7.87
C PHE A 220 -16.44 -19.99 -8.78
N THR A 221 -15.73 -18.95 -8.36
CA THR A 221 -15.45 -17.75 -9.16
C THR A 221 -13.95 -17.57 -9.32
N ALA A 222 -13.49 -17.34 -10.56
CA ALA A 222 -12.09 -17.02 -10.85
C ALA A 222 -11.96 -15.61 -11.44
N LEU A 223 -11.31 -14.72 -10.70
CA LEU A 223 -11.01 -13.37 -11.14
C LEU A 223 -9.74 -13.38 -12.01
N LYS A 224 -9.91 -13.66 -13.30
CA LYS A 224 -8.83 -13.65 -14.29
C LYS A 224 -8.52 -12.24 -14.76
N GLY A 225 -7.25 -12.00 -15.14
CA GLY A 225 -6.82 -10.75 -15.77
C GLY A 225 -7.11 -9.51 -14.93
N ARG A 226 -6.96 -9.59 -13.61
CA ARG A 226 -7.15 -8.46 -12.70
C ARG A 226 -5.82 -7.81 -12.32
N ARG A 227 -5.84 -6.52 -12.03
CA ARG A 227 -4.66 -5.70 -11.72
C ARG A 227 -4.95 -4.83 -10.51
N LEU A 228 -4.09 -4.92 -9.50
CA LEU A 228 -4.21 -4.16 -8.26
C LEU A 228 -2.94 -3.36 -7.99
N ALA A 229 -3.04 -2.04 -8.12
CA ALA A 229 -2.03 -1.14 -7.58
C ALA A 229 -2.28 -1.00 -6.08
N PHE A 230 -1.23 -1.08 -5.28
CA PHE A 230 -1.34 -1.05 -3.83
C PHE A 230 -0.49 0.09 -3.30
N HIS A 231 -1.08 1.01 -2.55
CA HIS A 231 -0.37 2.13 -1.94
C HIS A 231 -0.89 2.37 -0.52
N LEU A 232 -0.08 2.06 0.49
CA LEU A 232 -0.47 2.30 1.88
C LEU A 232 0.45 3.29 2.55
N MET A 233 -0.12 4.34 3.12
CA MET A 233 0.60 5.22 4.02
C MET A 233 0.23 4.91 5.46
N ILE A 234 1.22 4.57 6.28
CA ILE A 234 1.03 4.12 7.64
C ILE A 234 1.88 4.91 8.62
N GLN A 235 1.41 5.01 9.85
CA GLN A 235 2.15 5.65 10.92
C GLN A 235 3.26 4.72 11.44
N PRO A 236 4.40 5.25 11.93
CA PRO A 236 5.55 4.43 12.36
C PRO A 236 5.21 3.35 13.38
N PHE A 237 4.30 3.61 14.32
CA PHE A 237 3.92 2.62 15.33
C PHE A 237 3.13 1.42 14.75
N LEU A 238 2.47 1.58 13.60
CA LEU A 238 1.78 0.50 12.90
C LEU A 238 2.72 -0.25 11.97
N ALA A 239 3.79 0.40 11.49
CA ALA A 239 4.77 -0.22 10.62
C ALA A 239 5.37 -1.49 11.25
N GLY A 240 5.67 -1.47 12.56
CA GLY A 240 6.16 -2.65 13.27
C GLY A 240 5.20 -3.85 13.22
N ARG A 241 3.89 -3.62 13.16
CA ARG A 241 2.88 -4.70 13.05
C ARG A 241 2.86 -5.34 11.67
N LEU A 242 3.17 -4.59 10.62
CA LEU A 242 3.23 -5.11 9.26
C LEU A 242 4.60 -5.73 8.98
N LEU A 243 5.67 -4.97 9.22
CA LEU A 243 7.05 -5.34 8.90
C LEU A 243 7.59 -6.45 9.81
N GLY A 244 7.13 -6.51 11.07
CA GLY A 244 7.49 -7.58 12.02
C GLY A 244 6.57 -8.79 11.97
N ASN A 245 5.62 -8.86 11.03
CA ASN A 245 4.66 -9.96 10.97
C ASN A 245 5.28 -11.21 10.33
N ALA A 246 5.42 -12.28 11.12
CA ALA A 246 6.01 -13.54 10.67
C ALA A 246 5.24 -14.19 9.51
N GLU A 247 3.92 -14.06 9.45
CA GLU A 247 3.10 -14.60 8.36
C GLU A 247 3.33 -13.82 7.06
N ALA A 248 3.33 -12.49 7.12
CA ALA A 248 3.63 -11.62 5.98
C ALA A 248 5.05 -11.84 5.43
N GLN A 249 6.00 -12.12 6.32
CA GLN A 249 7.36 -12.49 5.95
C GLN A 249 7.41 -13.90 5.33
N GLY A 250 6.81 -14.89 5.99
CA GLY A 250 6.81 -16.30 5.57
C GLY A 250 6.06 -16.55 4.27
N GLN A 251 4.98 -15.81 3.98
CA GLN A 251 4.24 -15.88 2.71
C GLN A 251 4.86 -14.99 1.61
N GLY A 252 5.97 -14.31 1.91
CA GLY A 252 6.68 -13.46 0.96
C GLY A 252 5.91 -12.19 0.57
N PHE A 253 4.89 -11.76 1.31
CA PHE A 253 4.20 -10.51 1.01
C PHE A 253 5.11 -9.30 1.24
N LEU A 254 5.88 -9.28 2.34
CA LEU A 254 6.87 -8.22 2.57
C LEU A 254 7.90 -8.10 1.43
N SER A 255 8.24 -9.22 0.77
CA SER A 255 9.16 -9.22 -0.37
C SER A 255 8.65 -8.46 -1.61
N ARG A 256 7.35 -8.15 -1.64
CA ARG A 256 6.68 -7.46 -2.75
C ARG A 256 6.42 -5.98 -2.45
N LEU A 257 6.73 -5.49 -1.24
CA LEU A 257 6.46 -4.12 -0.81
C LEU A 257 7.67 -3.21 -1.01
N LEU A 258 7.51 -2.15 -1.81
CA LEU A 258 8.47 -1.07 -2.00
C LEU A 258 8.27 -0.01 -0.91
N VAL A 259 9.02 -0.13 0.18
CA VAL A 259 8.83 0.66 1.39
C VAL A 259 9.73 1.89 1.41
N ALA A 260 9.19 3.04 1.79
CA ALA A 260 9.96 4.24 2.11
C ALA A 260 9.56 4.77 3.50
N ALA A 261 10.54 5.03 4.36
CA ALA A 261 10.35 5.66 5.67
C ALA A 261 11.29 6.87 5.84
N PRO A 262 11.00 8.01 5.19
CA PRO A 262 11.79 9.24 5.32
C PRO A 262 11.70 9.84 6.72
N GLU A 263 12.68 10.66 7.07
CA GLU A 263 12.57 11.55 8.23
C GLU A 263 11.45 12.58 8.06
N SER A 264 10.76 12.86 9.15
CA SER A 264 9.75 13.92 9.18
C SER A 264 10.44 15.28 8.99
N LYS A 265 9.83 16.14 8.15
CA LYS A 265 10.20 17.56 8.07
C LYS A 265 9.50 18.40 9.15
N ALA A 266 8.70 17.82 10.04
CA ALA A 266 7.98 18.59 11.05
C ALA A 266 8.96 19.40 11.92
N GLY A 267 8.63 20.67 12.20
CA GLY A 267 9.51 21.58 12.93
C GLY A 267 10.61 22.25 12.08
N SER A 268 10.85 21.80 10.85
CA SER A 268 11.81 22.44 9.91
C SER A 268 11.16 22.99 8.64
N ARG A 269 9.83 22.87 8.50
CA ARG A 269 9.03 23.44 7.38
C ARG A 269 8.74 24.93 7.61
N PHE A 270 9.75 25.78 7.54
CA PHE A 270 9.54 27.23 7.51
C PHE A 270 9.17 27.64 6.09
N VAL A 271 8.00 28.26 5.93
CA VAL A 271 7.46 28.67 4.62
C VAL A 271 7.12 30.14 4.69
N ASP A 272 7.56 30.88 3.68
CA ASP A 272 7.11 32.26 3.44
C ASP A 272 5.61 32.24 3.05
N PRO A 273 4.71 32.90 3.80
CA PRO A 273 3.28 32.90 3.52
C PRO A 273 2.92 33.51 2.16
N ASP A 274 3.78 34.38 1.61
CA ASP A 274 3.57 35.00 0.29
C ASP A 274 4.14 34.14 -0.85
N ARG A 275 4.83 33.04 -0.52
CA ARG A 275 5.42 32.13 -1.50
C ARG A 275 4.33 31.48 -2.32
N ARG A 276 4.34 31.79 -3.62
CA ARG A 276 3.57 31.07 -4.63
C ARG A 276 4.42 29.94 -5.21
N GLN A 277 3.77 28.85 -5.58
CA GLN A 277 4.41 27.79 -6.37
C GLN A 277 5.03 28.42 -7.63
N SER A 278 6.22 27.97 -8.04
CA SER A 278 6.87 28.55 -9.22
C SER A 278 6.08 28.25 -10.51
N PRO A 279 6.16 29.11 -11.54
CA PRO A 279 5.57 28.82 -12.86
C PRO A 279 6.02 27.48 -13.44
N GLU A 280 7.28 27.11 -13.23
CA GLU A 280 7.88 25.86 -13.71
C GLU A 280 7.24 24.66 -13.02
N HIS A 281 7.06 24.71 -11.69
CA HIS A 281 6.38 23.65 -10.95
C HIS A 281 4.90 23.52 -11.34
N ARG A 282 4.20 24.64 -11.59
CA ARG A 282 2.83 24.61 -12.11
C ARG A 282 2.74 23.97 -13.50
N ALA A 283 3.70 24.26 -14.39
CA ALA A 283 3.76 23.65 -15.70
C ALA A 283 4.10 22.16 -15.63
N ALA A 284 5.03 21.77 -14.75
CA ALA A 284 5.43 20.38 -14.54
C ALA A 284 4.26 19.52 -14.04
N ILE A 285 3.55 19.97 -13.00
CA ILE A 285 2.38 19.23 -12.52
C ILE A 285 1.24 19.21 -13.55
N GLY A 286 1.06 20.29 -14.33
CA GLY A 286 0.09 20.33 -15.42
C GLY A 286 0.37 19.25 -16.47
N THR A 287 1.62 19.18 -16.94
CA THR A 287 2.09 18.15 -17.90
C THR A 287 1.87 16.74 -17.35
N PHE A 288 2.21 16.54 -16.07
CA PHE A 288 1.99 15.26 -15.41
C PHE A 288 0.51 14.86 -15.38
N ARG A 289 -0.36 15.79 -14.98
CA ARG A 289 -1.80 15.54 -14.82
C ARG A 289 -2.48 15.27 -16.15
N GLU A 290 -2.17 16.04 -17.18
CA GLU A 290 -2.69 15.82 -18.54
C GLU A 290 -2.32 14.42 -19.06
N ARG A 291 -1.06 14.03 -18.84
CA ARG A 291 -0.58 12.72 -19.25
C ARG A 291 -1.26 11.60 -18.46
N LEU A 292 -1.39 11.75 -17.15
CA LEU A 292 -2.05 10.77 -16.29
C LEU A 292 -3.53 10.61 -16.66
N SER A 293 -4.25 11.73 -16.89
CA SER A 293 -5.63 11.74 -17.39
C SER A 293 -5.78 10.97 -18.70
N THR A 294 -4.84 11.17 -19.64
CA THR A 294 -4.83 10.47 -20.92
C THR A 294 -4.72 8.95 -20.74
N ILE A 295 -3.84 8.49 -19.84
CA ILE A 295 -3.58 7.06 -19.63
C ILE A 295 -4.74 6.39 -18.87
N ILE A 296 -5.21 6.98 -17.76
CA ILE A 296 -6.24 6.36 -16.91
C ILE A 296 -7.60 6.28 -17.63
N SER A 297 -7.90 7.22 -18.51
CA SER A 297 -9.16 7.25 -19.28
C SER A 297 -9.12 6.44 -20.58
N ALA A 298 -7.95 5.92 -20.98
CA ALA A 298 -7.82 5.11 -22.18
C ALA A 298 -8.61 3.79 -22.04
N PRO A 299 -9.24 3.30 -23.12
CA PRO A 299 -9.90 1.99 -23.13
C PRO A 299 -8.92 0.89 -22.75
N LEU A 300 -9.34 0.00 -21.84
CA LEU A 300 -8.52 -1.11 -21.37
C LEU A 300 -8.48 -2.24 -22.42
N PRO A 301 -7.31 -2.88 -22.65
CA PRO A 301 -7.22 -4.04 -23.54
C PRO A 301 -7.85 -5.26 -22.85
N MET A 302 -9.09 -5.58 -23.22
CA MET A 302 -9.87 -6.68 -22.67
C MET A 302 -10.08 -7.81 -23.68
N VAL A 303 -10.34 -9.02 -23.20
CA VAL A 303 -10.76 -10.17 -24.03
C VAL A 303 -12.23 -9.99 -24.38
N ASP A 304 -12.52 -9.70 -25.64
CA ASP A 304 -13.87 -9.47 -26.14
C ASP A 304 -14.64 -8.48 -25.22
N ASP A 305 -15.90 -8.76 -24.90
CA ASP A 305 -16.71 -7.96 -23.96
C ASP A 305 -16.58 -8.43 -22.50
N THR A 306 -15.55 -9.18 -22.15
CA THR A 306 -15.34 -9.68 -20.78
C THR A 306 -14.48 -8.75 -19.95
N PRO A 307 -14.65 -8.68 -18.61
CA PRO A 307 -13.78 -7.90 -17.74
C PRO A 307 -12.47 -8.64 -17.45
N VAL A 308 -11.78 -9.15 -18.48
CA VAL A 308 -10.51 -9.88 -18.38
C VAL A 308 -9.46 -9.15 -19.21
N LEU A 309 -8.42 -8.64 -18.57
CA LEU A 309 -7.34 -7.93 -19.27
C LEU A 309 -6.47 -8.88 -20.09
N LYS A 310 -6.07 -8.39 -21.27
CA LYS A 310 -5.11 -9.02 -22.18
C LYS A 310 -4.17 -7.96 -22.78
N PRO A 311 -3.32 -7.32 -21.97
CA PRO A 311 -2.35 -6.37 -22.47
C PRO A 311 -1.27 -7.09 -23.30
N GLU A 312 -0.74 -6.41 -24.30
CA GLU A 312 0.47 -6.88 -24.99
C GLU A 312 1.68 -6.69 -24.06
N PRO A 313 2.58 -7.68 -23.95
CA PRO A 313 3.72 -7.57 -23.06
C PRO A 313 4.79 -6.64 -23.64
N VAL A 314 5.39 -5.83 -22.77
CA VAL A 314 6.61 -5.10 -23.08
C VAL A 314 7.79 -6.07 -22.98
N ILE A 315 8.51 -6.24 -24.08
CA ILE A 315 9.70 -7.09 -24.16
C ILE A 315 10.97 -6.27 -23.91
N PHE A 316 12.08 -6.91 -23.56
CA PHE A 316 13.36 -6.24 -23.35
C PHE A 316 14.11 -6.15 -24.67
N SER A 317 14.74 -5.00 -24.91
CA SER A 317 15.85 -4.93 -25.88
C SER A 317 16.98 -5.88 -25.49
N ASP A 318 17.82 -6.28 -26.45
CA ASP A 318 18.96 -7.17 -26.18
C ASP A 318 19.91 -6.58 -25.12
N GLN A 319 20.15 -5.26 -25.18
CA GLN A 319 20.98 -4.56 -24.21
C GLN A 319 20.33 -4.53 -22.82
N ALA A 320 19.03 -4.26 -22.73
CA ALA A 320 18.29 -4.29 -21.46
C ALA A 320 18.28 -5.72 -20.88
N LYS A 321 18.13 -6.74 -21.71
CA LYS A 321 18.17 -8.14 -21.29
C LYS A 321 19.52 -8.52 -20.69
N ALA A 322 20.63 -8.12 -21.33
CA ALA A 322 21.97 -8.32 -20.80
C ALA A 322 22.18 -7.60 -19.46
N MET A 323 21.73 -6.34 -19.37
CA MET A 323 21.78 -5.56 -18.13
C MET A 323 20.96 -6.19 -17.00
N TRP A 324 19.76 -6.70 -17.30
CA TRP A 324 18.91 -7.38 -16.33
C TRP A 324 19.59 -8.62 -15.75
N TRP A 325 20.24 -9.44 -16.59
CA TRP A 325 20.99 -10.62 -16.13
C TRP A 325 22.21 -10.24 -15.31
N ALA A 326 22.93 -9.18 -15.68
CA ALA A 326 24.04 -8.67 -14.88
C ALA A 326 23.56 -8.24 -13.48
N PHE A 327 22.44 -7.51 -13.40
CA PHE A 327 21.82 -7.13 -12.13
C PHE A 327 21.38 -8.33 -11.30
N TYR A 328 20.69 -9.29 -11.93
CA TYR A 328 20.27 -10.54 -11.29
C TYR A 328 21.46 -11.29 -10.67
N ASN A 329 22.53 -11.52 -11.44
CA ASN A 329 23.71 -12.25 -10.98
C ASN A 329 24.47 -11.51 -9.87
N ALA A 330 24.53 -10.17 -9.93
CA ALA A 330 25.14 -9.36 -8.89
C ALA A 330 24.40 -9.48 -7.54
N LEU A 331 23.07 -9.57 -7.57
CA LEU A 331 22.25 -9.81 -6.38
C LEU A 331 22.43 -11.23 -5.82
N GLU A 332 22.42 -12.25 -6.69
CA GLU A 332 22.64 -13.66 -6.27
C GLU A 332 24.00 -13.85 -5.58
N ALA A 333 25.06 -13.21 -6.09
CA ALA A 333 26.38 -13.25 -5.46
C ALA A 333 26.36 -12.71 -4.01
N ARG A 334 25.50 -11.72 -3.72
CA ARG A 334 25.32 -11.12 -2.38
C ARG A 334 24.37 -11.90 -1.47
N LEU A 335 23.77 -12.99 -1.95
CA LEU A 335 22.96 -13.93 -1.16
C LEU A 335 23.72 -15.17 -0.67
N GLY A 336 25.01 -15.29 -1.02
CA GLY A 336 25.87 -16.39 -0.58
C GLY A 336 26.01 -16.49 0.95
N PRO A 337 26.70 -17.53 1.47
CA PRO A 337 26.85 -17.78 2.91
C PRO A 337 27.37 -16.56 3.71
N GLU A 338 28.28 -15.79 3.12
CA GLU A 338 28.89 -14.56 3.67
C GLU A 338 28.28 -13.26 3.07
N GLY A 339 27.15 -13.38 2.38
CA GLY A 339 26.51 -12.28 1.66
C GLY A 339 25.79 -11.29 2.56
N ASP A 340 25.90 -9.99 2.25
CA ASP A 340 25.36 -8.90 3.05
C ASP A 340 23.84 -8.69 2.90
N LEU A 341 23.18 -9.44 2.01
CA LEU A 341 21.75 -9.34 1.76
C LEU A 341 20.94 -10.56 2.25
N LYS A 342 21.56 -11.47 3.00
CA LYS A 342 20.95 -12.73 3.44
C LYS A 342 19.66 -12.54 4.25
N GLU A 343 19.61 -11.51 5.10
CA GLU A 343 18.45 -11.21 5.96
C GLU A 343 17.22 -10.77 5.16
N VAL A 344 17.42 -10.24 3.95
CA VAL A 344 16.36 -9.78 3.05
C VAL A 344 16.25 -10.64 1.79
N LYS A 345 16.71 -11.90 1.86
CA LYS A 345 16.73 -12.85 0.73
C LYS A 345 15.43 -12.90 -0.07
N GLY A 346 14.28 -12.93 0.62
CA GLY A 346 12.97 -12.95 -0.04
C GLY A 346 12.75 -11.73 -0.93
N PHE A 347 13.08 -10.54 -0.44
CA PHE A 347 12.98 -9.28 -1.19
C PHE A 347 13.96 -9.23 -2.37
N VAL A 348 15.21 -9.65 -2.15
CA VAL A 348 16.24 -9.70 -3.20
C VAL A 348 15.81 -10.60 -4.36
N GLY A 349 15.23 -11.76 -4.06
CA GLY A 349 14.73 -12.68 -5.10
C GLY A 349 13.59 -12.11 -5.95
N LYS A 350 12.92 -11.04 -5.51
CA LYS A 350 11.88 -10.31 -6.26
C LYS A 350 12.39 -9.02 -6.88
N LEU A 351 13.56 -8.54 -6.48
CA LEU A 351 14.07 -7.22 -6.86
C LEU A 351 14.30 -7.05 -8.37
N PRO A 352 14.82 -8.03 -9.12
CA PRO A 352 14.94 -7.94 -10.58
C PRO A 352 13.59 -7.75 -11.29
N GLU A 353 12.52 -8.39 -10.78
CA GLU A 353 11.16 -8.19 -11.28
C GLU A 353 10.63 -6.81 -10.88
N GLN A 354 10.88 -6.36 -9.65
CA GLN A 354 10.49 -5.01 -9.19
C GLN A 354 11.14 -3.92 -10.04
N ALA A 355 12.44 -4.04 -10.36
CA ALA A 355 13.17 -3.12 -11.22
C ALA A 355 12.54 -3.03 -12.63
N ALA A 356 12.15 -4.18 -13.20
CA ALA A 356 11.45 -4.24 -14.48
C ALA A 356 10.07 -3.57 -14.42
N ARG A 357 9.29 -3.82 -13.36
CA ARG A 357 7.99 -3.17 -13.15
C ARG A 357 8.15 -1.66 -13.03
N LEU A 358 9.09 -1.18 -12.23
CA LEU A 358 9.40 0.25 -12.09
C LEU A 358 9.75 0.86 -13.44
N ALA A 359 10.69 0.26 -14.18
CA ALA A 359 11.11 0.73 -15.50
C ALA A 359 9.94 0.81 -16.50
N VAL A 360 9.08 -0.21 -16.56
CA VAL A 360 7.92 -0.20 -17.46
C VAL A 360 6.88 0.84 -17.05
N ASN A 361 6.70 1.12 -15.75
CA ASN A 361 5.83 2.23 -15.32
C ASN A 361 6.34 3.59 -15.82
N LEU A 362 7.65 3.84 -15.73
CA LEU A 362 8.26 5.07 -16.27
C LEU A 362 8.06 5.15 -17.80
N ALA A 363 8.38 4.06 -18.50
CA ALA A 363 8.26 3.99 -19.96
C ALA A 363 6.79 4.13 -20.42
N ALA A 364 5.84 3.52 -19.70
CA ALA A 364 4.42 3.58 -20.02
C ALA A 364 3.88 4.99 -19.85
N PHE A 365 4.33 5.70 -18.81
CA PHE A 365 3.99 7.10 -18.63
C PHE A 365 4.53 7.97 -19.78
N GLU A 366 5.81 7.82 -20.13
CA GLU A 366 6.47 8.62 -21.18
C GLU A 366 5.93 8.30 -22.59
N GLN A 367 5.78 7.02 -22.93
CA GLN A 367 5.51 6.57 -24.30
C GLN A 367 4.03 6.25 -24.56
N GLY A 368 3.29 5.84 -23.52
CA GLY A 368 1.88 5.46 -23.60
C GLY A 368 1.69 4.25 -24.51
N ALA A 369 0.61 4.24 -25.30
CA ALA A 369 0.25 3.14 -26.20
C ALA A 369 1.31 2.81 -27.27
N ARG A 370 2.39 3.60 -27.42
CA ARG A 370 3.53 3.32 -28.30
C ARG A 370 4.57 2.38 -27.69
N LEU A 371 4.54 2.17 -26.37
CA LEU A 371 5.49 1.30 -25.69
C LEU A 371 5.37 -0.14 -26.18
N ARG A 372 6.47 -0.72 -26.67
CA ARG A 372 6.56 -2.12 -27.10
C ARG A 372 7.80 -2.81 -26.52
N GLU A 373 8.87 -2.05 -26.38
CA GLU A 373 10.18 -2.55 -25.98
C GLU A 373 10.75 -1.68 -24.85
N LEU A 374 11.39 -2.33 -23.87
CA LEU A 374 12.10 -1.69 -22.78
C LEU A 374 13.58 -1.56 -23.14
N ASP A 375 14.04 -0.31 -23.26
CA ASP A 375 15.44 0.01 -23.54
C ASP A 375 16.31 -0.07 -22.28
N ALA A 376 17.63 -0.18 -22.50
CA ALA A 376 18.60 -0.28 -21.42
C ALA A 376 18.66 0.97 -20.52
N PRO A 377 18.59 2.21 -21.03
CA PRO A 377 18.57 3.41 -20.17
C PRO A 377 17.35 3.45 -19.24
N THR A 378 16.17 3.05 -19.70
CA THR A 378 14.96 3.03 -18.86
C THR A 378 14.99 1.89 -17.86
N LEU A 379 15.55 0.72 -18.23
CA LEU A 379 15.82 -0.33 -17.24
C LEU A 379 16.81 0.12 -16.16
N ALA A 380 17.89 0.82 -16.53
CA ALA A 380 18.87 1.33 -15.57
C ALA A 380 18.23 2.27 -14.55
N ARG A 381 17.33 3.15 -14.99
CA ARG A 381 16.49 3.99 -14.12
C ARG A 381 15.65 3.15 -13.14
N GLY A 382 14.99 2.10 -13.63
CA GLY A 382 14.23 1.17 -12.78
C GLY A 382 15.09 0.42 -11.77
N ILE A 383 16.32 0.04 -12.15
CA ILE A 383 17.30 -0.60 -11.26
C ILE A 383 17.72 0.36 -10.15
N GLN A 384 18.04 1.62 -10.46
CA GLN A 384 18.42 2.62 -9.46
C GLN A 384 17.31 2.84 -8.41
N LEU A 385 16.04 2.93 -8.86
CA LEU A 385 14.90 3.00 -7.95
C LEU A 385 14.78 1.73 -7.09
N ALA A 386 14.95 0.55 -7.69
CA ALA A 386 14.90 -0.72 -6.97
C ALA A 386 16.03 -0.84 -5.92
N GLU A 387 17.24 -0.37 -6.22
CA GLU A 387 18.38 -0.34 -5.29
C GLU A 387 18.12 0.59 -4.10
N PHE A 388 17.46 1.72 -4.30
CA PHE A 388 16.97 2.56 -3.20
C PHE A 388 16.03 1.76 -2.29
N TYR A 389 15.04 1.05 -2.84
CA TYR A 389 14.12 0.23 -2.05
C TYR A 389 14.79 -0.97 -1.38
N LEU A 390 15.85 -1.53 -1.97
CA LEU A 390 16.68 -2.54 -1.32
C LEU A 390 17.37 -1.97 -0.09
N SER A 391 17.91 -0.75 -0.17
CA SER A 391 18.53 -0.10 0.99
C SER A 391 17.53 0.09 2.13
N GLU A 392 16.28 0.44 1.81
CA GLU A 392 15.18 0.53 2.78
C GLU A 392 14.80 -0.84 3.34
N ALA A 393 14.72 -1.88 2.51
CA ALA A 393 14.44 -3.24 2.96
C ALA A 393 15.52 -3.73 3.94
N VAL A 394 16.80 -3.50 3.66
CA VAL A 394 17.90 -3.82 4.58
C VAL A 394 17.75 -3.06 5.89
N ARG A 395 17.39 -1.76 5.83
CA ARG A 395 17.22 -0.91 7.01
C ARG A 395 16.01 -1.27 7.87
N LEU A 396 14.91 -1.70 7.24
CA LEU A 396 13.59 -1.83 7.85
C LEU A 396 13.16 -3.29 8.12
N PHE A 397 13.49 -4.22 7.23
CA PHE A 397 13.07 -5.63 7.34
C PHE A 397 14.10 -6.48 8.10
N GLY A 398 15.39 -6.10 8.07
CA GLY A 398 16.49 -6.82 8.72
C GLY A 398 16.59 -6.60 10.24
N LYS A 399 15.81 -5.68 10.81
CA LYS A 399 15.73 -5.55 12.27
C LYS A 399 14.77 -6.63 12.77
N PRO A 400 15.20 -7.56 13.66
CA PRO A 400 14.27 -8.38 14.42
C PRO A 400 13.22 -7.43 14.98
N SER A 401 11.95 -7.78 14.85
CA SER A 401 10.87 -7.08 15.55
C SER A 401 11.29 -6.99 17.02
N THR A 402 11.85 -5.86 17.44
CA THR A 402 11.80 -5.48 18.84
C THR A 402 10.33 -5.48 19.13
N ASP A 403 9.90 -6.47 19.90
CA ASP A 403 8.54 -6.61 20.40
C ASP A 403 8.00 -5.18 20.60
N PRO A 404 6.92 -4.77 19.92
CA PRO A 404 6.41 -3.41 20.01
C PRO A 404 6.23 -2.95 21.46
N LEU A 405 5.94 -3.89 22.36
CA LEU A 405 5.90 -3.66 23.80
C LEU A 405 7.28 -3.33 24.38
N MET A 406 8.34 -4.00 23.95
CA MET A 406 9.74 -3.71 24.36
C MET A 406 10.23 -2.37 23.84
N ALA A 407 9.91 -2.00 22.60
CA ALA A 407 10.26 -0.68 22.06
C ALA A 407 9.53 0.44 22.79
N ASP A 408 8.23 0.27 23.05
CA ASP A 408 7.44 1.23 23.82
C ASP A 408 7.87 1.25 25.31
N ALA A 409 8.31 0.12 25.88
CA ALA A 409 8.86 0.04 27.23
C ALA A 409 10.22 0.74 27.33
N GLN A 410 11.08 0.62 26.30
CA GLN A 410 12.32 1.37 26.21
C GLN A 410 12.05 2.88 26.15
N LEU A 411 11.10 3.31 25.31
CA LEU A 411 10.69 4.72 25.25
C LEU A 411 10.17 5.24 26.60
N LEU A 412 9.40 4.42 27.32
CA LEU A 412 8.91 4.77 28.65
C LEU A 412 10.07 4.86 29.65
N SER A 413 10.99 3.90 29.60
CA SER A 413 12.21 3.85 30.42
C SER A 413 13.06 5.10 30.24
N ASP A 414 13.32 5.51 29.00
CA ASP A 414 14.13 6.68 28.68
C ASP A 414 13.45 7.96 29.18
N TRP A 415 12.13 8.08 28.98
CA TRP A 415 11.37 9.21 29.51
C TRP A 415 11.39 9.27 31.05
N LEU A 416 11.24 8.13 31.73
CA LEU A 416 11.34 8.05 33.19
C LEU A 416 12.73 8.46 33.68
N ARG A 417 13.77 8.10 32.94
CA ARG A 417 15.15 8.46 33.26
C ARG A 417 15.40 9.95 33.09
N GLU A 418 15.00 10.51 31.95
CA GLU A 418 15.38 11.85 31.50
C GLU A 418 14.45 12.97 31.96
N LYS A 419 13.13 12.71 32.02
CA LYS A 419 12.10 13.75 32.15
C LYS A 419 11.24 13.65 33.40
N TRP A 420 11.08 12.45 33.97
CA TRP A 420 10.29 12.26 35.19
C TRP A 420 11.11 12.61 36.44
N THR A 421 10.62 13.46 37.32
CA THR A 421 11.41 13.97 38.46
C THR A 421 11.15 13.26 39.79
N GLU A 422 10.00 12.59 39.93
CA GLU A 422 9.63 11.91 41.17
C GLU A 422 10.19 10.49 41.25
N ASN A 423 10.42 9.98 42.46
CA ASN A 423 10.88 8.60 42.68
C ASN A 423 9.77 7.56 42.51
N LEU A 424 8.51 8.00 42.50
CA LEU A 424 7.34 7.14 42.33
C LEU A 424 6.65 7.47 41.01
N ILE A 425 6.06 6.45 40.40
CA ILE A 425 5.25 6.58 39.19
C ILE A 425 3.93 5.82 39.37
N SER A 426 2.90 6.22 38.63
CA SER A 426 1.63 5.51 38.53
C SER A 426 1.15 5.43 37.07
N ALA A 427 0.29 4.45 36.76
CA ALA A 427 -0.32 4.34 35.43
C ALA A 427 -1.05 5.62 35.00
N LYS A 428 -1.71 6.31 35.94
CA LYS A 428 -2.38 7.59 35.70
C LYS A 428 -1.39 8.69 35.31
N ALA A 429 -0.26 8.77 36.00
CA ALA A 429 0.80 9.73 35.70
C ALA A 429 1.42 9.46 34.32
N ILE A 430 1.63 8.19 33.95
CA ILE A 430 2.11 7.81 32.60
C ILE A 430 1.08 8.24 31.54
N ALA A 431 -0.21 7.99 31.77
CA ALA A 431 -1.26 8.40 30.85
C ALA A 431 -1.37 9.94 30.69
N GLN A 432 -1.05 10.69 31.73
CA GLN A 432 -1.18 12.15 31.75
C GLN A 432 0.07 12.86 31.23
N PHE A 433 1.25 12.42 31.64
CA PHE A 433 2.52 13.12 31.41
C PHE A 433 3.51 12.35 30.53
N GLY A 434 3.36 11.04 30.38
CA GLY A 434 4.26 10.18 29.60
C GLY A 434 4.36 10.56 28.12
N PRO A 435 5.24 9.95 27.34
CA PRO A 435 5.34 10.20 25.90
C PRO A 435 3.97 10.05 25.20
N SER A 436 3.62 10.95 24.29
CA SER A 436 2.30 10.99 23.63
C SER A 436 1.92 9.65 22.99
N ARG A 437 2.91 8.96 22.40
CA ARG A 437 2.78 7.63 21.80
C ARG A 437 2.31 6.55 22.78
N LEU A 438 2.57 6.69 24.08
CA LEU A 438 2.30 5.67 25.10
C LEU A 438 0.96 5.88 25.83
N ARG A 439 0.28 7.02 25.62
CA ARG A 439 -0.98 7.39 26.30
C ARG A 439 -2.22 6.68 25.72
N ARG A 440 -2.07 5.46 25.17
CA ARG A 440 -3.04 4.79 24.28
C ARG A 440 -4.13 3.95 24.96
N GLY A 441 -4.14 3.87 26.29
CA GLY A 441 -5.15 3.12 27.05
C GLY A 441 -4.57 2.42 28.28
N GLY A 442 -5.43 2.04 29.22
CA GLY A 442 -5.03 1.47 30.52
C GLY A 442 -4.28 0.14 30.42
N ASP A 443 -4.74 -0.76 29.54
CA ASP A 443 -4.17 -2.11 29.42
C ASP A 443 -2.75 -2.11 28.82
N HIS A 444 -2.51 -1.22 27.85
CA HIS A 444 -1.18 -1.05 27.27
C HIS A 444 -0.19 -0.49 28.30
N ILE A 445 -0.60 0.52 29.07
CA ILE A 445 0.24 1.08 30.15
C ILE A 445 0.52 0.02 31.22
N ALA A 446 -0.45 -0.82 31.56
CA ALA A 446 -0.24 -1.92 32.49
C ALA A 446 0.82 -2.91 31.96
N ALA A 447 0.71 -3.32 30.70
CA ALA A 447 1.69 -4.20 30.07
C ALA A 447 3.12 -3.58 30.04
N LEU A 448 3.23 -2.27 29.81
CA LEU A 448 4.52 -1.56 29.85
C LEU A 448 5.11 -1.54 31.27
N ILE A 449 4.28 -1.31 32.28
CA ILE A 449 4.71 -1.37 33.68
C ILE A 449 5.22 -2.78 34.01
N ASP A 450 4.49 -3.84 33.61
CA ASP A 450 4.91 -5.21 33.87
C ASP A 450 6.23 -5.57 33.20
N VAL A 451 6.52 -5.02 32.02
CA VAL A 451 7.82 -5.16 31.37
C VAL A 451 8.91 -4.44 32.15
N LEU A 452 8.68 -3.18 32.55
CA LEU A 452 9.66 -2.41 33.32
C LEU A 452 9.92 -3.01 34.72
N VAL A 453 8.93 -3.65 35.34
CA VAL A 453 9.12 -4.40 36.59
C VAL A 453 9.96 -5.65 36.35
N ARG A 454 9.63 -6.43 35.31
CA ARG A 454 10.40 -7.63 34.93
C ARG A 454 11.86 -7.35 34.61
N HIS A 455 12.16 -6.16 34.10
CA HIS A 455 13.53 -5.73 33.77
C HIS A 455 14.17 -4.82 34.83
N GLU A 456 13.60 -4.76 36.05
CA GLU A 456 14.16 -4.01 37.19
C GLU A 456 14.35 -2.52 36.93
N HIS A 457 13.58 -1.96 36.00
CA HIS A 457 13.51 -0.53 35.77
C HIS A 457 12.56 0.14 36.78
N LEU A 458 11.56 -0.62 37.24
CA LEU A 458 10.62 -0.30 38.30
C LEU A 458 10.61 -1.41 39.36
N SER A 459 10.37 -1.06 40.62
CA SER A 459 10.10 -2.04 41.67
C SER A 459 8.76 -2.75 41.45
N ASP A 460 8.52 -3.85 42.17
CA ASP A 460 7.15 -4.35 42.37
C ASP A 460 6.19 -3.28 42.88
N GLN A 461 4.89 -3.50 42.68
CA GLN A 461 3.85 -2.58 43.14
C GLN A 461 3.94 -2.36 44.66
N LEU A 462 3.96 -1.11 45.08
CA LEU A 462 4.05 -0.76 46.50
C LEU A 462 2.77 -1.16 47.25
N PRO A 463 2.86 -1.87 48.39
CA PRO A 463 1.70 -2.40 49.12
C PRO A 463 0.80 -1.30 49.74
N GLY A 464 1.31 -0.10 49.96
CA GLY A 464 0.57 1.05 50.49
C GLY A 464 0.21 2.13 49.46
N GLY A 465 0.53 1.91 48.18
CA GLY A 465 0.50 2.97 47.18
C GLY A 465 1.54 4.06 47.45
N GLY A 466 1.26 5.29 47.02
CA GLY A 466 2.20 6.40 47.20
C GLY A 466 1.62 7.76 46.83
N MET A 467 2.39 8.82 47.04
CA MET A 467 2.11 10.15 46.49
C MET A 467 2.80 10.25 45.13
N VAL A 468 2.02 10.51 44.09
CA VAL A 468 2.52 10.72 42.72
C VAL A 468 1.86 11.98 42.18
N SER A 469 2.66 12.97 41.78
CA SER A 469 2.22 14.25 41.22
C SER A 469 1.18 14.97 42.09
N GLY A 470 1.45 15.03 43.39
CA GLY A 470 0.62 15.72 44.38
C GLY A 470 -0.66 14.98 44.79
N ALA A 471 -0.91 13.77 44.28
CA ALA A 471 -2.10 12.99 44.60
C ALA A 471 -1.74 11.62 45.21
N LYS A 472 -2.56 11.18 46.18
CA LYS A 472 -2.45 9.84 46.76
C LYS A 472 -3.01 8.81 45.77
N VAL A 473 -2.19 7.86 45.35
CA VAL A 473 -2.55 6.79 44.42
C VAL A 473 -2.45 5.43 45.10
N ARG A 474 -3.40 4.53 44.79
CA ARG A 474 -3.45 3.17 45.36
C ARG A 474 -2.42 2.21 44.74
N LYS A 475 -2.07 2.43 43.47
CA LYS A 475 -1.05 1.65 42.74
C LYS A 475 0.09 2.58 42.33
N ALA A 476 1.27 2.31 42.86
CA ALA A 476 2.49 3.06 42.57
C ALA A 476 3.69 2.10 42.54
N TRP A 477 4.70 2.47 41.75
CA TRP A 477 5.95 1.74 41.58
C TRP A 477 7.12 2.70 41.80
N ARG A 478 8.23 2.21 42.34
CA ARG A 478 9.44 3.00 42.57
C ARG A 478 10.39 2.86 41.39
N LEU A 479 10.98 3.96 40.93
CA LEU A 479 12.03 3.92 39.91
C LEU A 479 13.30 3.27 40.49
N GLN A 480 13.87 2.30 39.76
CA GLN A 480 15.09 1.58 40.17
C GLN A 480 16.32 1.95 39.33
N MET A 481 16.13 2.61 38.17
CA MET A 481 17.22 2.97 37.25
C MET A 481 18.07 4.19 37.65
N ARG A 482 17.95 4.68 38.89
CA ARG A 482 18.65 5.89 39.34
C ARG A 482 19.64 5.58 40.46
N GLU A 483 20.82 5.07 40.10
CA GLU A 483 22.02 5.22 40.93
C GLU A 483 23.26 5.56 40.07
N ALA A 484 23.72 6.81 40.28
CA ALA A 484 25.08 7.38 40.18
C ALA A 484 25.06 8.80 39.59
N ARG A 485 24.45 9.76 40.30
CA ARG A 485 25.02 11.12 40.35
C ARG A 485 25.92 11.14 41.59
N ASN A 486 27.15 10.67 41.43
CA ASN A 486 28.21 10.94 42.40
C ASN A 486 28.69 12.38 42.20
N GLY A 487 28.73 13.13 43.30
CA GLY A 487 29.58 14.31 43.51
C GLY A 487 29.16 15.56 42.79
#